data_AF-A0A8D2PWD2-F1
#
_entry.id   AF-A0A8D2PWD2-F1
#
_cell.length_a   1.000
_cell.length_b   1.000
_cell.length_c   1.000
_cell.angle_alpha   90.00
_cell.angle_beta   90.00
_cell.angle_gamma   90.00
#
_symmetry.space_group_name_H-M   'P 1'
#
loop_
_entity.id
_entity.type
_entity.pdbx_description
1 polymer ?
#
loop_
_entity_poly.entity_id
_entity_poly.type
_entity_poly.pdbx_seq_one_letter_code
_entity_poly.pdbx_strand_id
1 'polypeptide(L)'
;LCPVCVPTQPSQGISVTVGCDSVVPIKPVAALPAGGKGGKGGNCRGSVPVLEGVAGLSGNCRALSWWELQGSVSVLVPCRGLGSSARSAREDSWLKSLFVRKVDPRKDAHSNLLAKRETSSLYKLQFHNVKPECLEAYNKLCQEVLPKIHEEKHYPCALVGTWNTWYGEQDQAVHLWRYEGGYPALNEVMSKLRQNKEFTEFRKERGNMLLSRKNQLLLEFSFWNEPVPRNGPNIYELRSYQLRPGTMIEWGNYWARAIRFRQDSNEAVGGFFSQIGQLYMVHHLWAYKDLQTREDIRNAAWHKPGWDELVYYTVPLIQEMESRIMIPLKISPLQ
;
A
#
# COMPACT_ATOMS: atom_id res chain seq x y z
N LEU A 1 -0.03 12.50 -57.73
CA LEU A 1 -0.26 13.90 -57.31
C LEU A 1 -0.03 13.97 -55.81
N CYS A 2 1.05 14.62 -55.44
CA CYS A 2 1.55 14.82 -54.07
C CYS A 2 0.65 15.81 -53.26
N PRO A 3 0.93 15.97 -51.96
CA PRO A 3 -0.06 16.12 -50.88
C PRO A 3 -0.21 17.57 -50.41
N VAL A 4 -1.16 17.80 -49.49
CA VAL A 4 -1.13 18.96 -48.61
C VAL A 4 -0.87 18.48 -47.18
N CYS A 5 0.10 19.15 -46.57
CA CYS A 5 0.77 18.85 -45.32
C CYS A 5 0.46 19.95 -44.28
N VAL A 6 0.41 19.54 -43.00
CA VAL A 6 0.88 20.26 -41.78
C VAL A 6 -0.08 21.29 -41.11
N PRO A 7 -0.08 21.49 -39.76
CA PRO A 7 0.79 20.92 -38.70
C PRO A 7 0.11 20.20 -37.52
N THR A 8 0.96 19.42 -36.85
CA THR A 8 0.89 18.74 -35.54
C THR A 8 0.97 19.68 -34.32
N GLN A 9 0.30 19.32 -33.21
CA GLN A 9 0.77 19.48 -31.81
C GLN A 9 0.06 18.48 -30.85
N PRO A 10 0.62 18.18 -29.65
CA PRO A 10 0.58 16.82 -29.06
C PRO A 10 -0.19 16.63 -27.73
N SER A 11 -0.41 15.34 -27.39
CA SER A 11 -0.69 14.75 -26.05
C SER A 11 -2.11 14.97 -25.49
N GLN A 12 -2.81 14.05 -24.81
CA GLN A 12 -2.39 13.07 -23.79
C GLN A 12 -3.31 11.83 -23.75
N GLY A 13 -2.87 10.81 -22.99
CA GLY A 13 -3.29 9.42 -22.99
C GLY A 13 -4.78 9.08 -22.81
N ILE A 14 -5.12 7.94 -23.41
CA ILE A 14 -6.34 7.18 -23.16
C ILE A 14 -6.17 6.49 -21.81
N SER A 15 -6.89 6.97 -20.80
CA SER A 15 -7.13 6.26 -19.54
C SER A 15 -8.43 5.47 -19.69
N VAL A 16 -8.34 4.14 -19.67
CA VAL A 16 -9.49 3.26 -19.57
C VAL A 16 -10.01 3.37 -18.14
N THR A 17 -11.15 4.06 -17.99
CA THR A 17 -11.87 4.18 -16.72
C THR A 17 -12.87 3.04 -16.62
N VAL A 18 -12.63 2.07 -15.73
CA VAL A 18 -13.65 1.13 -15.26
C VAL A 18 -13.54 1.01 -13.75
N GLY A 19 -14.58 1.46 -13.05
CA GLY A 19 -14.77 1.23 -11.61
C GLY A 19 -14.76 2.50 -10.77
N CYS A 20 -15.74 3.39 -11.00
CA CYS A 20 -16.09 4.42 -10.03
C CYS A 20 -16.48 3.76 -8.69
N ASP A 21 -15.65 3.97 -7.66
CA ASP A 21 -16.20 4.14 -6.33
C ASP A 21 -17.06 5.41 -6.37
N SER A 22 -18.30 5.32 -5.92
CA SER A 22 -19.21 6.45 -5.83
C SER A 22 -18.59 7.55 -4.96
N VAL A 23 -17.93 8.52 -5.60
CA VAL A 23 -17.47 9.74 -4.94
C VAL A 23 -18.72 10.54 -4.59
N VAL A 24 -19.13 10.48 -3.33
CA VAL A 24 -20.03 11.48 -2.76
C VAL A 24 -19.29 12.82 -2.87
N PRO A 25 -19.83 13.85 -3.55
CA PRO A 25 -19.16 15.14 -3.61
C PRO A 25 -19.14 15.75 -2.22
N ILE A 26 -17.94 15.95 -1.68
CA ILE A 26 -17.72 16.78 -0.49
C ILE A 26 -18.19 18.19 -0.86
N LYS A 27 -19.27 18.68 -0.24
CA LYS A 27 -19.71 20.07 -0.41
C LYS A 27 -18.54 21.00 -0.01
N PRO A 28 -18.10 21.92 -0.88
CA PRO A 28 -17.13 22.92 -0.46
C PRO A 28 -17.77 23.81 0.62
N VAL A 29 -17.03 24.00 1.71
CA VAL A 29 -17.36 25.00 2.74
C VAL A 29 -17.47 26.36 2.05
N ALA A 30 -18.60 27.03 2.24
CA ALA A 30 -18.88 28.33 1.64
C ALA A 30 -17.77 29.34 1.99
N ALA A 31 -17.06 29.84 0.97
CA ALA A 31 -16.19 31.00 1.12
C ALA A 31 -17.08 32.25 1.28
N LEU A 32 -16.88 32.98 2.38
CA LEU A 32 -17.42 34.32 2.58
C LEU A 32 -16.95 35.27 1.45
N PRO A 33 -17.78 36.21 0.97
CA PRO A 33 -17.41 37.07 -0.14
C PRO A 33 -16.39 38.11 0.30
N ALA A 34 -15.23 38.15 -0.36
CA ALA A 34 -14.29 39.25 -0.27
C ALA A 34 -14.82 40.44 -1.09
N GLY A 35 -15.06 41.56 -0.42
CA GLY A 35 -15.51 42.81 -1.03
C GLY A 35 -14.50 43.39 -2.02
N GLY A 36 -14.99 43.84 -3.16
CA GLY A 36 -14.18 44.50 -4.19
C GLY A 36 -13.99 46.00 -3.95
N LYS A 37 -12.78 46.48 -4.30
CA LYS A 37 -12.41 47.78 -4.90
C LYS A 37 -11.04 47.51 -5.56
N GLY A 38 -10.79 47.64 -6.87
CA GLY A 38 -11.02 48.77 -7.77
C GLY A 38 -9.69 49.55 -7.93
N GLY A 39 -9.00 49.46 -9.08
CA GLY A 39 -7.83 50.32 -9.34
C GLY A 39 -6.83 49.90 -10.44
N LYS A 40 -7.11 50.37 -11.67
CA LYS A 40 -6.24 50.71 -12.84
C LYS A 40 -4.73 50.34 -12.87
N GLY A 41 -4.34 49.70 -13.99
CA GLY A 41 -3.45 50.27 -15.02
C GLY A 41 -1.92 50.17 -14.85
N GLY A 42 -1.24 49.53 -15.82
CA GLY A 42 0.21 49.67 -16.00
C GLY A 42 0.85 48.57 -16.85
N ASN A 43 1.12 48.88 -18.12
CA ASN A 43 1.83 48.05 -19.10
C ASN A 43 3.34 48.34 -19.01
N CYS A 44 4.20 47.35 -18.81
CA CYS A 44 5.65 47.46 -19.03
C CYS A 44 6.25 46.12 -19.50
N ARG A 45 6.92 46.18 -20.65
CA ARG A 45 7.78 45.13 -21.24
C ARG A 45 9.04 44.93 -20.40
N GLY A 46 9.63 43.73 -20.47
CA GLY A 46 11.09 43.59 -20.36
C GLY A 46 11.61 42.36 -19.62
N SER A 47 12.20 41.45 -20.41
CA SER A 47 13.53 40.86 -20.17
C SER A 47 13.70 39.74 -19.14
N VAL A 48 13.94 38.55 -19.70
CA VAL A 48 14.64 37.39 -19.10
C VAL A 48 16.11 37.76 -18.80
N PRO A 49 16.74 37.12 -17.79
CA PRO A 49 18.08 36.60 -18.07
C PRO A 49 18.25 35.13 -17.66
N VAL A 50 18.84 34.40 -18.60
CA VAL A 50 19.59 33.16 -18.43
C VAL A 50 21.01 33.55 -18.00
N LEU A 51 21.61 32.86 -17.03
CA LEU A 51 23.06 32.83 -16.83
C LEU A 51 23.52 31.42 -16.45
N GLU A 52 24.35 30.85 -17.31
CA GLU A 52 25.20 29.68 -17.10
C GLU A 52 26.53 30.07 -16.42
N GLY A 53 27.15 29.08 -15.76
CA GLY A 53 28.61 28.95 -15.61
C GLY A 53 29.23 29.46 -14.30
N VAL A 54 30.33 28.94 -13.73
CA VAL A 54 31.28 27.83 -13.97
C VAL A 54 32.14 27.70 -12.69
N ALA A 55 32.60 26.48 -12.33
CA ALA A 55 33.76 26.10 -11.47
C ALA A 55 33.87 26.66 -10.02
N GLY A 56 34.47 26.02 -9.02
CA GLY A 56 35.29 24.81 -8.89
C GLY A 56 36.27 25.01 -7.72
N LEU A 57 36.51 23.97 -6.90
CA LEU A 57 37.62 23.79 -5.94
C LEU A 57 37.63 24.76 -4.72
N SER A 58 38.17 24.49 -3.54
CA SER A 58 38.67 23.36 -2.76
C SER A 58 39.20 23.99 -1.45
N GLY A 59 39.22 23.27 -0.32
CA GLY A 59 40.19 23.58 0.75
C GLY A 59 39.62 23.76 2.16
N ASN A 60 39.84 22.74 2.98
CA ASN A 60 39.77 22.74 4.45
C ASN A 60 41.00 23.45 5.07
N CYS A 61 40.81 24.07 6.25
CA CYS A 61 41.71 24.08 7.42
C CYS A 61 40.98 24.80 8.58
N ARG A 62 40.61 24.12 9.69
CA ARG A 62 41.34 24.03 10.99
C ARG A 62 41.91 25.37 11.49
N ALA A 63 41.98 25.72 12.77
CA ALA A 63 41.43 25.36 14.08
C ALA A 63 42.21 26.27 15.09
N LEU A 64 41.79 26.27 16.37
CA LEU A 64 42.51 26.78 17.57
C LEU A 64 42.36 28.30 17.82
N SER A 65 41.75 28.82 18.90
CA SER A 65 41.74 28.59 20.36
C SER A 65 42.75 29.44 21.13
N TRP A 66 42.28 29.98 22.28
CA TRP A 66 42.94 30.42 23.53
C TRP A 66 42.85 31.92 23.92
N TRP A 67 42.10 32.13 25.03
CA TRP A 67 42.25 32.98 26.24
C TRP A 67 43.34 34.08 26.23
N GLU A 68 43.23 35.24 26.88
CA GLU A 68 42.83 35.48 28.28
C GLU A 68 42.80 37.00 28.64
N LEU A 69 41.96 37.34 29.63
CA LEU A 69 41.94 38.46 30.60
C LEU A 69 42.86 39.70 30.47
N GLN A 70 42.29 40.89 30.71
CA GLN A 70 42.66 41.75 31.86
C GLN A 70 41.71 42.96 32.01
N GLY A 71 41.34 43.26 33.26
CA GLY A 71 40.37 44.28 33.63
C GLY A 71 40.97 45.67 33.88
N SER A 72 40.09 46.63 34.16
CA SER A 72 40.40 47.89 34.84
C SER A 72 39.13 48.45 35.50
N VAL A 73 39.29 48.88 36.75
CA VAL A 73 38.31 49.50 37.65
C VAL A 73 38.60 51.00 37.73
N SER A 74 37.57 51.85 37.86
CA SER A 74 37.46 53.03 38.77
C SER A 74 36.22 53.88 38.40
N VAL A 75 35.12 53.85 39.17
CA VAL A 75 34.73 54.74 40.31
C VAL A 75 34.12 56.09 39.90
N LEU A 76 32.83 56.30 40.21
CA LEU A 76 32.28 57.46 40.95
C LEU A 76 30.78 57.26 41.26
N VAL A 77 30.34 57.83 42.40
CA VAL A 77 29.15 57.49 43.23
C VAL A 77 28.00 58.53 42.99
N PRO A 78 26.90 58.56 43.78
CA PRO A 78 25.55 58.05 43.47
C PRO A 78 24.47 59.15 43.28
N CYS A 79 23.27 58.77 42.82
CA CYS A 79 22.03 59.45 43.22
C CYS A 79 20.83 58.48 43.14
N ARG A 80 20.05 58.42 44.23
CA ARG A 80 18.85 57.59 44.39
C ARG A 80 17.64 58.21 43.68
N GLY A 81 16.84 57.39 43.02
CA GLY A 81 15.49 57.73 42.54
C GLY A 81 14.64 56.46 42.39
N LEU A 82 13.51 56.42 43.09
CA LEU A 82 12.58 55.30 43.25
C LEU A 82 11.73 55.02 41.99
N GLY A 83 11.25 53.79 41.85
CA GLY A 83 9.95 53.51 41.22
C GLY A 83 9.97 52.50 40.07
N SER A 84 9.89 51.21 40.40
CA SER A 84 9.55 50.14 39.44
C SER A 84 8.06 50.24 39.06
N SER A 85 7.78 50.45 37.76
CA SER A 85 6.49 50.09 37.17
C SER A 85 6.70 49.64 35.71
N ALA A 86 7.08 48.38 35.53
CA ALA A 86 7.03 47.73 34.23
C ALA A 86 5.67 47.01 34.08
N ARG A 87 4.70 47.68 33.43
CA ARG A 87 3.62 46.97 32.74
C ARG A 87 4.22 46.45 31.43
N SER A 88 4.69 45.21 31.44
CA SER A 88 5.03 44.50 30.20
C SER A 88 3.75 43.91 29.60
N ALA A 89 3.59 44.17 28.31
CA ALA A 89 2.48 43.77 27.49
C ALA A 89 2.38 42.23 27.36
N ARG A 90 1.13 41.83 27.19
CA ARG A 90 0.64 40.47 27.10
C ARG A 90 0.79 39.99 25.64
N GLU A 91 1.91 39.36 25.32
CA GLU A 91 2.04 38.54 24.11
C GLU A 91 2.83 37.28 24.46
N ASP A 92 2.11 36.19 24.72
CA ASP A 92 2.64 34.82 24.65
C ASP A 92 1.46 33.83 24.69
N SER A 93 0.75 33.68 23.56
CA SER A 93 -0.22 32.59 23.36
C SER A 93 -0.46 32.27 21.88
N TRP A 94 0.63 32.01 21.17
CA TRP A 94 0.60 31.46 19.81
C TRP A 94 1.27 30.08 19.76
N LEU A 95 2.36 29.85 20.50
CA LEU A 95 3.25 28.70 20.24
C LEU A 95 2.90 27.40 20.97
N LYS A 96 1.70 27.25 21.54
CA LYS A 96 1.31 26.01 22.26
C LYS A 96 0.63 24.93 21.40
N SER A 97 0.54 25.09 20.08
CA SER A 97 -0.10 24.11 19.18
C SER A 97 0.86 23.13 18.48
N LEU A 98 2.09 22.96 18.97
CA LEU A 98 3.04 21.95 18.47
C LEU A 98 3.27 20.80 19.45
N PHE A 99 2.29 20.49 20.30
CA PHE A 99 2.29 19.20 20.98
C PHE A 99 1.83 18.12 20.00
N VAL A 100 2.77 17.69 19.15
CA VAL A 100 2.79 16.31 18.64
C VAL A 100 2.59 15.44 19.86
N ARG A 101 1.44 14.76 19.94
CA ARG A 101 1.15 13.80 20.99
C ARG A 101 2.33 12.83 20.98
N LYS A 102 3.21 12.89 21.98
CA LYS A 102 4.32 11.95 22.14
C LYS A 102 3.69 10.58 22.35
N VAL A 103 3.46 9.87 21.25
CA VAL A 103 3.19 8.45 21.27
C VAL A 103 4.53 7.83 21.60
N ASP A 104 4.63 7.24 22.79
CA ASP A 104 5.84 6.49 23.14
C ASP A 104 6.12 5.47 22.04
N PRO A 105 7.38 5.38 21.55
CA PRO A 105 7.74 4.39 20.55
C PRO A 105 7.41 2.99 21.11
N ARG A 106 6.44 2.33 20.48
CA ARG A 106 5.95 1.02 20.91
C ARG A 106 7.08 0.00 20.80
N LYS A 107 7.22 -0.86 21.83
CA LYS A 107 8.32 -1.84 21.93
C LYS A 107 8.08 -3.13 21.15
N ASP A 108 6.84 -3.39 20.70
CA ASP A 108 6.50 -4.59 19.94
C ASP A 108 6.50 -4.35 18.42
N ALA A 109 6.94 -5.36 17.66
CA ALA A 109 6.87 -5.32 16.21
C ALA A 109 5.42 -5.14 15.74
N HIS A 110 5.20 -4.20 14.82
CA HIS A 110 3.86 -3.84 14.29
C HIS A 110 3.05 -5.05 13.80
N SER A 111 3.72 -6.10 13.30
CA SER A 111 3.12 -7.34 12.84
C SER A 111 2.51 -8.18 13.96
N ASN A 112 3.07 -8.18 15.17
CA ASN A 112 2.62 -9.02 16.29
C ASN A 112 1.24 -8.65 16.83
N LEU A 113 0.82 -7.38 16.65
CA LEU A 113 -0.48 -6.88 17.11
C LEU A 113 -1.61 -7.23 16.14
N LEU A 114 -1.29 -7.37 14.85
CA LEU A 114 -2.27 -7.58 13.79
C LEU A 114 -2.33 -9.03 13.33
N ALA A 115 -1.24 -9.79 13.48
CA ALA A 115 -1.15 -11.16 13.00
C ALA A 115 -1.90 -12.16 13.89
N LYS A 116 -2.51 -13.17 13.27
CA LYS A 116 -3.01 -14.35 13.98
C LYS A 116 -1.83 -15.14 14.57
N ARG A 117 -1.61 -15.04 15.88
CA ARG A 117 -0.44 -15.65 16.56
C ARG A 117 -0.55 -17.18 16.70
N GLU A 118 -1.77 -17.70 16.71
CA GLU A 118 -2.06 -19.11 17.04
C GLU A 118 -1.57 -20.09 15.96
N THR A 119 -1.58 -19.70 14.68
CA THR A 119 -1.27 -20.61 13.57
C THR A 119 0.17 -20.51 13.06
N SER A 120 0.95 -19.50 13.52
CA SER A 120 2.33 -19.20 13.05
C SER A 120 2.50 -19.31 11.52
N SER A 121 1.43 -19.05 10.77
CA SER A 121 1.39 -19.34 9.34
C SER A 121 1.95 -18.17 8.54
N LEU A 122 2.94 -18.47 7.70
CA LEU A 122 3.49 -17.52 6.74
C LEU A 122 2.84 -17.79 5.39
N TYR A 123 2.29 -16.75 4.77
CA TYR A 123 1.70 -16.86 3.45
C TYR A 123 2.65 -16.31 2.40
N LYS A 124 2.60 -16.88 1.19
CA LYS A 124 3.33 -16.40 0.03
C LYS A 124 2.36 -16.18 -1.12
N LEU A 125 2.21 -14.92 -1.51
CA LEU A 125 1.44 -14.53 -2.68
C LEU A 125 2.39 -14.36 -3.87
N GLN A 126 2.10 -15.08 -4.95
CA GLN A 126 2.91 -15.10 -6.17
C GLN A 126 2.10 -14.57 -7.33
N PHE A 127 2.68 -13.63 -8.07
CA PHE A 127 2.17 -13.13 -9.33
C PHE A 127 3.12 -13.53 -10.44
N HIS A 128 2.60 -14.24 -11.43
CA HIS A 128 3.35 -14.68 -12.60
C HIS A 128 2.70 -14.09 -13.84
N ASN A 129 3.37 -13.13 -14.47
CA ASN A 129 2.95 -12.60 -15.77
C ASN A 129 3.44 -13.56 -16.84
N VAL A 130 2.51 -14.25 -17.48
CA VAL A 130 2.75 -15.28 -18.49
C VAL A 130 2.74 -14.63 -19.86
N LYS A 131 3.50 -15.16 -20.80
CA LYS A 131 3.36 -14.80 -22.21
C LYS A 131 1.94 -15.18 -22.66
N PRO A 132 1.18 -14.30 -23.34
CA PRO A 132 -0.21 -14.58 -23.70
C PRO A 132 -0.40 -15.91 -24.45
N GLU A 133 0.51 -16.21 -25.38
CA GLU A 133 0.51 -17.44 -26.18
C GLU A 133 0.83 -18.71 -25.38
N CYS A 134 1.34 -18.57 -24.15
CA CYS A 134 1.76 -19.69 -23.29
C CYS A 134 0.80 -19.95 -22.12
N LEU A 135 -0.26 -19.15 -21.92
CA LEU A 135 -1.10 -19.26 -20.72
C LEU A 135 -1.69 -20.66 -20.51
N GLU A 136 -2.17 -21.29 -21.59
CA GLU A 136 -2.74 -22.64 -21.52
C GLU A 136 -1.68 -23.70 -21.17
N ALA A 137 -0.50 -23.63 -21.80
CA ALA A 137 0.61 -24.54 -21.50
C ALA A 137 1.13 -24.37 -20.06
N TYR A 138 1.22 -23.11 -19.61
CA TYR A 138 1.56 -22.76 -18.23
C TYR A 138 0.56 -23.35 -17.24
N ASN A 139 -0.74 -23.24 -17.52
CA ASN A 139 -1.80 -23.77 -16.65
C ASN A 139 -1.72 -25.30 -16.54
N LYS A 140 -1.52 -26.02 -17.65
CA LYS A 140 -1.34 -27.48 -17.65
C LYS A 140 -0.14 -27.90 -16.82
N LEU A 141 1.00 -27.23 -17.04
CA LEU A 141 2.23 -27.48 -16.28
C LEU A 141 2.03 -27.26 -14.77
N CYS A 142 1.29 -26.20 -14.39
CA CYS A 142 0.92 -25.98 -12.98
C CYS A 142 -0.06 -27.03 -12.45
N GLN A 143 -1.04 -27.46 -13.24
CA GLN A 143 -2.01 -28.50 -12.86
C GLN A 143 -1.34 -29.83 -12.54
N GLU A 144 -0.25 -30.17 -13.23
CA GLU A 144 0.48 -31.41 -13.01
C GLU A 144 1.36 -31.37 -11.75
N VAL A 145 2.00 -30.24 -11.46
CA VAL A 145 3.08 -30.17 -10.46
C VAL A 145 2.62 -29.60 -9.11
N LEU A 146 1.73 -28.60 -9.11
CA LEU A 146 1.36 -27.94 -7.85
C LEU A 146 0.63 -28.87 -6.85
N PRO A 147 -0.28 -29.77 -7.28
CA PRO A 147 -0.94 -30.70 -6.36
C PRO A 147 0.05 -31.66 -5.69
N LYS A 148 1.06 -32.15 -6.42
CA LYS A 148 2.10 -33.04 -5.86
C LYS A 148 2.82 -32.37 -4.67
N ILE A 149 3.22 -31.11 -4.83
CA ILE A 149 3.87 -30.34 -3.75
C ILE A 149 2.91 -30.13 -2.57
N HIS A 150 1.63 -29.89 -2.86
CA HIS A 150 0.61 -29.64 -1.84
C HIS A 150 0.25 -30.90 -1.02
N GLU A 151 0.17 -32.06 -1.67
CA GLU A 151 -0.28 -33.31 -1.06
C GLU A 151 0.86 -34.08 -0.36
N GLU A 152 2.10 -33.86 -0.77
CA GLU A 152 3.27 -34.49 -0.17
C GLU A 152 3.52 -33.97 1.26
N LYS A 153 3.16 -34.80 2.26
CA LYS A 153 3.30 -34.49 3.70
C LYS A 153 4.71 -34.08 4.16
N HIS A 154 5.75 -34.38 3.37
CA HIS A 154 7.12 -33.98 3.70
C HIS A 154 7.38 -32.49 3.46
N TYR A 155 6.53 -31.81 2.68
CA TYR A 155 6.55 -30.36 2.56
C TYR A 155 5.57 -29.75 3.56
N PRO A 156 6.03 -29.00 4.59
CA PRO A 156 5.14 -28.26 5.50
C PRO A 156 4.55 -27.01 4.82
N CYS A 157 3.87 -27.21 3.69
CA CYS A 157 3.17 -26.16 2.98
C CYS A 157 1.86 -26.65 2.37
N ALA A 158 0.94 -25.71 2.16
CA ALA A 158 -0.31 -25.96 1.48
C ALA A 158 -0.51 -24.94 0.35
N LEU A 159 -0.97 -25.42 -0.81
CA LEU A 159 -1.53 -24.53 -1.81
C LEU A 159 -2.88 -24.07 -1.28
N VAL A 160 -3.03 -22.77 -1.04
CA VAL A 160 -4.32 -22.20 -0.61
C VAL A 160 -5.20 -22.02 -1.83
N GLY A 161 -4.66 -21.44 -2.90
CA GLY A 161 -5.39 -21.33 -4.15
C GLY A 161 -4.53 -20.88 -5.31
N THR A 162 -5.04 -21.13 -6.50
CA THR A 162 -4.41 -20.78 -7.77
C THR A 162 -5.47 -20.29 -8.75
N TRP A 163 -5.20 -19.15 -9.38
CA TRP A 163 -6.15 -18.47 -10.25
C TRP A 163 -5.46 -17.84 -11.45
N ASN A 164 -6.24 -17.59 -12.50
CA ASN A 164 -5.87 -16.66 -13.56
C ASN A 164 -6.68 -15.37 -13.42
N THR A 165 -6.03 -14.24 -13.66
CA THR A 165 -6.69 -12.95 -13.73
C THR A 165 -7.60 -12.90 -14.96
N TRP A 166 -8.86 -12.53 -14.74
CA TRP A 166 -9.84 -12.26 -15.79
C TRP A 166 -9.95 -10.76 -16.08
N TYR A 167 -10.15 -9.94 -15.04
CA TYR A 167 -10.14 -8.48 -15.12
C TYR A 167 -9.06 -7.91 -14.20
N GLY A 168 -8.24 -7.00 -14.75
CA GLY A 168 -7.00 -6.50 -14.15
C GLY A 168 -5.82 -6.72 -15.10
N GLU A 169 -4.64 -7.04 -14.57
CA GLU A 169 -3.50 -7.49 -15.38
C GLU A 169 -3.79 -8.86 -16.02
N GLN A 170 -4.13 -8.87 -17.31
CA GLN A 170 -4.42 -10.09 -18.07
C GLN A 170 -3.16 -10.94 -18.28
N ASP A 171 -3.37 -12.21 -18.63
CA ASP A 171 -2.30 -13.22 -18.79
C ASP A 171 -1.44 -13.42 -17.52
N GLN A 172 -2.03 -13.12 -16.36
CA GLN A 172 -1.39 -13.27 -15.07
C GLN A 172 -1.99 -14.43 -14.28
N ALA A 173 -1.12 -15.32 -13.79
CA ALA A 173 -1.48 -16.34 -12.82
C ALA A 173 -1.12 -15.88 -11.40
N VAL A 174 -2.03 -16.10 -10.46
CA VAL A 174 -1.88 -15.76 -9.04
C VAL A 174 -1.91 -17.05 -8.22
N HIS A 175 -0.93 -17.23 -7.33
CA HIS A 175 -0.84 -18.41 -6.45
C HIS A 175 -0.67 -17.96 -5.01
N LEU A 176 -1.45 -18.53 -4.10
CA LEU A 176 -1.33 -18.31 -2.67
C LEU A 176 -0.90 -19.60 -1.99
N TRP A 177 0.24 -19.57 -1.30
CA TRP A 177 0.76 -20.69 -0.52
C TRP A 177 0.76 -20.36 0.96
N ARG A 178 0.53 -21.36 1.80
CA ARG A 178 0.66 -21.29 3.27
C ARG A 178 1.82 -22.17 3.71
N TYR A 179 2.63 -21.70 4.65
CA TYR A 179 3.71 -22.44 5.28
C TYR A 179 3.47 -22.49 6.79
N GLU A 180 3.15 -23.67 7.28
CA GLU A 180 2.84 -23.91 8.70
C GLU A 180 4.15 -24.07 9.47
N GLY A 181 4.39 -23.20 10.45
CA GLY A 181 5.71 -23.07 11.09
C GLY A 181 6.56 -21.91 10.56
N GLY A 182 5.98 -21.04 9.73
CA GLY A 182 6.55 -19.73 9.40
C GLY A 182 7.78 -19.77 8.50
N TYR A 183 8.76 -18.90 8.79
CA TYR A 183 10.01 -18.82 8.01
C TYR A 183 10.84 -20.11 8.01
N PRO A 184 11.00 -20.85 9.13
CA PRO A 184 11.66 -22.15 9.13
C PRO A 184 11.04 -23.15 8.13
N ALA A 185 9.72 -23.29 8.15
CA ALA A 185 9.00 -24.18 7.24
C ALA A 185 9.18 -23.76 5.77
N LEU A 186 9.10 -22.46 5.48
CA LEU A 186 9.40 -21.93 4.14
C LEU A 186 10.82 -22.30 3.69
N ASN A 187 11.82 -22.08 4.55
CA ASN A 187 13.22 -22.38 4.22
C ASN A 187 13.45 -23.87 3.98
N GLU A 188 12.85 -24.73 4.80
CA GLU A 188 12.89 -26.18 4.66
C GLU A 188 12.29 -26.63 3.32
N VAL A 189 11.06 -26.18 3.01
CA VAL A 189 10.39 -26.49 1.73
C VAL A 189 11.24 -26.03 0.56
N MET A 190 11.74 -24.78 0.59
CA MET A 190 12.55 -24.24 -0.50
C MET A 190 13.89 -24.98 -0.66
N SER A 191 14.50 -25.48 0.42
CA SER A 191 15.72 -26.29 0.37
C SER A 191 15.46 -27.64 -0.30
N LYS A 192 14.41 -28.35 0.14
CA LYS A 192 14.02 -29.65 -0.42
C LYS A 192 13.61 -29.55 -1.89
N LEU A 193 12.83 -28.53 -2.25
CA LEU A 193 12.40 -28.29 -3.64
C LEU A 193 13.59 -28.02 -4.58
N ARG A 194 14.69 -27.43 -4.10
CA ARG A 194 15.92 -27.24 -4.92
C ARG A 194 16.63 -28.55 -5.25
N GLN A 195 16.44 -29.59 -4.43
CA GLN A 195 17.02 -30.92 -4.65
C GLN A 195 16.08 -31.82 -5.46
N ASN A 196 14.80 -31.48 -5.55
CA ASN A 196 13.82 -32.20 -6.34
C ASN A 196 14.04 -31.94 -7.85
N LYS A 197 14.42 -32.99 -8.57
CA LYS A 197 14.71 -32.94 -10.02
C LYS A 197 13.47 -32.58 -10.85
N GLU A 198 12.32 -33.14 -10.52
CA GLU A 198 11.05 -32.85 -11.20
C GLU A 198 10.66 -31.37 -11.02
N PHE A 199 10.76 -30.86 -9.80
CA PHE A 199 10.51 -29.44 -9.53
C PHE A 199 11.50 -28.51 -10.24
N THR A 200 12.75 -28.93 -10.38
CA THR A 200 13.77 -28.16 -11.08
C THR A 200 13.48 -28.05 -12.58
N GLU A 201 13.07 -29.15 -13.22
CA GLU A 201 12.65 -29.13 -14.62
C GLU A 201 11.37 -28.30 -14.81
N PHE A 202 10.37 -28.48 -13.93
CA PHE A 202 9.18 -27.64 -13.88
C PHE A 202 9.53 -26.15 -13.81
N ARG A 203 10.46 -25.77 -12.92
CA ARG A 203 10.88 -24.37 -12.75
C ARG A 203 11.52 -23.80 -14.01
N LYS A 204 12.31 -24.62 -14.72
CA LYS A 204 12.99 -24.26 -15.98
C LYS A 204 11.96 -24.08 -17.09
N GLU A 205 11.09 -25.06 -17.30
CA GLU A 205 10.07 -25.04 -18.35
C GLU A 205 9.08 -23.88 -18.15
N ARG A 206 8.56 -23.73 -16.93
CA ARG A 206 7.74 -22.57 -16.55
C ARG A 206 8.47 -21.26 -16.80
N GLY A 207 9.80 -21.21 -16.61
CA GLY A 207 10.62 -20.03 -16.86
C GLY A 207 10.55 -19.53 -18.29
N ASN A 208 10.46 -20.43 -19.27
CA ASN A 208 10.39 -20.10 -20.70
C ASN A 208 9.06 -19.43 -21.09
N MET A 209 8.02 -19.61 -20.28
CA MET A 209 6.65 -19.14 -20.52
C MET A 209 6.37 -17.78 -19.86
N LEU A 210 7.29 -17.22 -19.08
CA LEU A 210 7.04 -16.05 -18.23
C LEU A 210 7.66 -14.77 -18.79
N LEU A 211 6.93 -13.66 -18.66
CA LEU A 211 7.42 -12.30 -18.87
C LEU A 211 8.07 -11.75 -17.60
N SER A 212 7.39 -11.91 -16.45
CA SER A 212 7.89 -11.45 -15.15
C SER A 212 7.26 -12.22 -13.99
N ARG A 213 7.86 -12.10 -12.80
CA ARG A 213 7.35 -12.72 -11.56
C ARG A 213 7.57 -11.81 -10.36
N LYS A 214 6.60 -11.80 -9.45
CA LYS A 214 6.68 -11.12 -8.14
C LYS A 214 6.24 -12.08 -7.04
N ASN A 215 6.93 -12.05 -5.91
CA ASN A 215 6.52 -12.76 -4.69
C ASN A 215 6.41 -11.75 -3.54
N GLN A 216 5.41 -11.95 -2.69
CA GLN A 216 5.30 -11.27 -1.40
C GLN A 216 5.10 -12.31 -0.31
N LEU A 217 5.78 -12.10 0.83
CA LEU A 217 5.52 -12.87 2.04
C LEU A 217 4.61 -12.05 2.94
N LEU A 218 3.55 -12.70 3.41
CA LEU A 218 2.43 -12.06 4.07
C LEU A 218 2.14 -12.75 5.41
N LEU A 219 1.56 -11.99 6.33
CA LEU A 219 0.87 -12.52 7.51
C LEU A 219 -0.63 -12.28 7.36
N GLU A 220 -1.42 -13.14 8.01
CA GLU A 220 -2.87 -13.04 8.05
C GLU A 220 -3.33 -12.15 9.20
N PHE A 221 -4.35 -11.32 8.98
CA PHE A 221 -4.98 -10.55 10.04
C PHE A 221 -5.71 -11.44 11.04
N SER A 222 -5.54 -11.19 12.33
CA SER A 222 -6.17 -11.94 13.42
C SER A 222 -7.70 -11.86 13.45
N PHE A 223 -8.27 -10.80 12.86
CA PHE A 223 -9.71 -10.56 12.80
C PHE A 223 -10.36 -11.06 11.50
N TRP A 224 -9.61 -11.73 10.61
CA TRP A 224 -10.13 -12.26 9.36
C TRP A 224 -10.43 -13.77 9.47
N ASN A 225 -11.28 -14.25 8.56
CA ASN A 225 -11.53 -15.69 8.39
C ASN A 225 -10.29 -16.40 7.83
N GLU A 226 -10.10 -17.65 8.23
CA GLU A 226 -9.13 -18.52 7.57
C GLU A 226 -9.62 -18.88 6.15
N PRO A 227 -8.72 -18.95 5.15
CA PRO A 227 -9.06 -19.46 3.84
C PRO A 227 -9.42 -20.95 3.91
N VAL A 228 -10.70 -21.27 3.81
CA VAL A 228 -11.22 -22.65 3.77
C VAL A 228 -11.89 -22.94 2.42
N PRO A 229 -11.87 -24.21 1.93
CA PRO A 229 -12.54 -24.61 0.71
C PRO A 229 -14.03 -24.22 0.69
N ARG A 230 -14.56 -23.90 -0.49
CA ARG A 230 -15.92 -23.41 -0.68
C ARG A 230 -16.59 -24.13 -1.84
N ASN A 231 -17.89 -24.39 -1.73
CA ASN A 231 -18.64 -24.95 -2.84
C ASN A 231 -18.62 -24.00 -4.05
N GLY A 232 -18.07 -24.46 -5.18
CA GLY A 232 -18.04 -23.75 -6.44
C GLY A 232 -19.27 -23.94 -7.36
N PRO A 233 -19.26 -23.32 -8.55
CA PRO A 233 -18.19 -22.45 -9.07
C PRO A 233 -18.22 -21.04 -8.45
N ASN A 234 -17.05 -20.48 -8.16
CA ASN A 234 -16.87 -19.12 -7.64
C ASN A 234 -15.87 -18.33 -8.50
N ILE A 235 -16.09 -17.01 -8.61
CA ILE A 235 -15.06 -16.05 -9.00
C ILE A 235 -14.43 -15.44 -7.75
N TYR A 236 -13.17 -15.02 -7.84
CA TYR A 236 -12.45 -14.42 -6.72
C TYR A 236 -12.09 -12.98 -7.03
N GLU A 237 -12.12 -12.12 -6.03
CA GLU A 237 -11.60 -10.76 -6.12
C GLU A 237 -10.43 -10.61 -5.15
N LEU A 238 -9.24 -10.29 -5.69
CA LEU A 238 -8.09 -9.87 -4.90
C LEU A 238 -8.02 -8.35 -4.93
N ARG A 239 -8.33 -7.70 -3.79
CA ARG A 239 -8.16 -6.26 -3.62
C ARG A 239 -6.86 -5.99 -2.88
N SER A 240 -6.00 -5.19 -3.47
CA SER A 240 -4.70 -4.81 -2.93
C SER A 240 -4.70 -3.32 -2.62
N TYR A 241 -4.24 -2.94 -1.43
CA TYR A 241 -4.14 -1.56 -0.98
C TYR A 241 -2.70 -1.24 -0.57
N GLN A 242 -2.11 -0.24 -1.19
CA GLN A 242 -0.86 0.36 -0.71
C GLN A 242 -1.22 1.40 0.34
N LEU A 243 -0.95 1.11 1.60
CA LEU A 243 -1.20 2.05 2.69
C LEU A 243 -0.07 3.08 2.78
N ARG A 244 -0.42 4.26 3.31
CA ARG A 244 0.57 5.26 3.69
C ARG A 244 1.49 4.68 4.78
N PRO A 245 2.82 4.91 4.71
CA PRO A 245 3.72 4.46 5.76
C PRO A 245 3.26 4.93 7.15
N GLY A 246 3.23 4.00 8.11
CA GLY A 246 2.81 4.25 9.49
C GLY A 246 1.31 4.12 9.79
N THR A 247 0.44 3.98 8.77
CA THR A 247 -1.02 3.92 9.00
C THR A 247 -1.58 2.50 9.12
N MET A 248 -0.76 1.46 8.98
CA MET A 248 -1.21 0.06 8.95
C MET A 248 -2.00 -0.37 10.20
N ILE A 249 -1.58 0.05 11.40
CA ILE A 249 -2.30 -0.26 12.64
C ILE A 249 -3.64 0.48 12.70
N GLU A 250 -3.64 1.77 12.36
CA GLU A 250 -4.85 2.58 12.34
C GLU A 250 -5.88 1.99 11.36
N TRP A 251 -5.44 1.70 10.15
CA TRP A 251 -6.26 1.06 9.12
C TRP A 251 -6.77 -0.30 9.58
N GLY A 252 -5.92 -1.13 10.19
CA GLY A 252 -6.29 -2.45 10.73
C GLY A 252 -7.35 -2.37 11.82
N ASN A 253 -7.28 -1.35 12.70
CA ASN A 253 -8.28 -1.14 13.76
C ASN A 253 -9.67 -0.78 13.21
N TYR A 254 -9.73 -0.01 12.11
CA TYR A 254 -10.99 0.24 11.42
C TYR A 254 -11.49 -1.04 10.74
N TRP A 255 -10.62 -1.79 10.07
CA TRP A 255 -11.03 -3.01 9.36
C TRP A 255 -11.45 -4.17 10.26
N ALA A 256 -10.92 -4.26 11.47
CA ALA A 256 -11.39 -5.20 12.49
C ALA A 256 -12.89 -5.03 12.84
N ARG A 257 -13.42 -3.81 12.64
CA ARG A 257 -14.85 -3.52 12.74
C ARG A 257 -15.55 -3.67 11.38
N ALA A 258 -14.93 -3.18 10.31
CA ALA A 258 -15.51 -3.17 8.97
C ALA A 258 -15.81 -4.57 8.42
N ILE A 259 -14.95 -5.55 8.72
CA ILE A 259 -15.12 -6.90 8.20
C ILE A 259 -16.44 -7.55 8.65
N ARG A 260 -16.98 -7.17 9.80
CA ARG A 260 -18.25 -7.69 10.33
C ARG A 260 -19.43 -7.37 9.41
N PHE A 261 -19.37 -6.24 8.69
CA PHE A 261 -20.39 -5.86 7.70
C PHE A 261 -20.33 -6.72 6.43
N ARG A 262 -19.28 -7.52 6.27
CA ARG A 262 -18.96 -8.29 5.07
C ARG A 262 -18.78 -9.79 5.36
N GLN A 263 -19.38 -10.27 6.44
CA GLN A 263 -19.37 -11.68 6.82
C GLN A 263 -20.72 -12.37 6.54
N ASP A 264 -21.83 -11.64 6.57
CA ASP A 264 -23.18 -12.20 6.41
C ASP A 264 -23.39 -12.93 5.07
N SER A 265 -22.72 -12.48 4.00
CA SER A 265 -22.82 -13.11 2.67
C SER A 265 -21.70 -14.12 2.40
N ASN A 266 -20.92 -14.48 3.43
CA ASN A 266 -19.79 -15.41 3.36
C ASN A 266 -18.76 -15.06 2.27
N GLU A 267 -18.63 -13.78 1.87
CA GLU A 267 -17.74 -13.38 0.78
C GLU A 267 -16.26 -13.33 1.22
N ALA A 268 -15.99 -13.14 2.52
CA ALA A 268 -14.65 -12.90 3.06
C ALA A 268 -13.84 -14.20 3.13
N VAL A 269 -12.82 -14.35 2.26
CA VAL A 269 -11.95 -15.55 2.19
C VAL A 269 -10.72 -15.40 3.07
N GLY A 270 -10.01 -14.28 2.96
CA GLY A 270 -8.74 -14.07 3.64
C GLY A 270 -8.29 -12.62 3.61
N GLY A 271 -7.58 -12.18 4.65
CA GLY A 271 -7.05 -10.83 4.79
C GLY A 271 -5.60 -10.89 5.20
N PHE A 272 -4.72 -10.25 4.44
CA PHE A 272 -3.27 -10.39 4.59
C PHE A 272 -2.56 -9.05 4.54
N PHE A 273 -1.38 -8.96 5.15
CA PHE A 273 -0.51 -7.80 5.06
C PHE A 273 0.95 -8.20 4.83
N SER A 274 1.67 -7.39 4.05
CA SER A 274 3.04 -7.68 3.64
C SER A 274 4.04 -7.63 4.80
N GLN A 275 4.93 -8.62 4.86
CA GLN A 275 6.16 -8.59 5.65
C GLN A 275 7.41 -8.41 4.78
N ILE A 276 7.46 -9.07 3.62
CA ILE A 276 8.60 -9.00 2.68
C ILE A 276 8.08 -8.82 1.26
N GLY A 277 8.76 -7.97 0.49
CA GLY A 277 8.34 -7.51 -0.84
C GLY A 277 7.94 -6.03 -0.77
N GLN A 278 6.89 -5.65 -1.48
CA GLN A 278 6.32 -4.30 -1.36
C GLN A 278 5.65 -4.15 0.01
N LEU A 279 6.15 -3.20 0.82
CA LEU A 279 5.74 -2.98 2.20
C LEU A 279 4.50 -2.09 2.29
N TYR A 280 3.86 -2.10 3.46
CA TYR A 280 2.59 -1.41 3.73
C TYR A 280 1.47 -1.84 2.77
N MET A 281 1.57 -3.04 2.19
CA MET A 281 0.54 -3.62 1.34
C MET A 281 -0.42 -4.44 2.18
N VAL A 282 -1.71 -4.28 1.89
CA VAL A 282 -2.79 -5.12 2.41
C VAL A 282 -3.52 -5.78 1.25
N HIS A 283 -3.85 -7.06 1.40
CA HIS A 283 -4.60 -7.84 0.44
C HIS A 283 -5.85 -8.42 1.07
N HIS A 284 -7.00 -8.19 0.45
CA HIS A 284 -8.24 -8.87 0.76
C HIS A 284 -8.60 -9.82 -0.37
N LEU A 285 -8.85 -11.07 -0.02
CA LEU A 285 -9.37 -12.09 -0.92
C LEU A 285 -10.85 -12.29 -0.62
N TRP A 286 -11.67 -12.10 -1.65
CA TRP A 286 -13.11 -12.30 -1.62
C TRP A 286 -13.52 -13.38 -2.61
N ALA A 287 -14.61 -14.10 -2.36
CA ALA A 287 -15.22 -15.00 -3.33
C ALA A 287 -16.70 -14.66 -3.53
N TYR A 288 -17.15 -14.77 -4.77
CA TYR A 288 -18.52 -14.52 -5.18
C TYR A 288 -18.93 -15.59 -6.18
N LYS A 289 -20.23 -15.86 -6.28
CA LYS A 289 -20.78 -16.76 -7.31
C LYS A 289 -20.49 -16.24 -8.72
N ASP A 290 -20.76 -14.95 -8.93
CA ASP A 290 -20.62 -14.25 -10.21
C ASP A 290 -20.49 -12.73 -10.00
N LEU A 291 -20.29 -11.98 -11.10
CA LEU A 291 -20.10 -10.52 -11.06
C LEU A 291 -21.35 -9.76 -10.58
N GLN A 292 -22.55 -10.26 -10.88
CA GLN A 292 -23.79 -9.64 -10.43
C GLN A 292 -23.94 -9.78 -8.91
N THR A 293 -23.74 -11.00 -8.39
CA THR A 293 -23.74 -11.28 -6.96
C THR A 293 -22.70 -10.43 -6.23
N ARG A 294 -21.53 -10.22 -6.84
CA ARG A 294 -20.51 -9.30 -6.32
C ARG A 294 -21.03 -7.87 -6.22
N GLU A 295 -21.67 -7.35 -7.26
CA GLU A 295 -22.25 -6.01 -7.26
C GLU A 295 -23.33 -5.87 -6.19
N ASP A 296 -24.27 -6.81 -6.14
CA ASP A 296 -25.39 -6.81 -5.21
C ASP A 296 -24.91 -6.81 -3.75
N ILE A 297 -23.96 -7.69 -3.40
CA ILE A 297 -23.39 -7.76 -2.04
C ILE A 297 -22.66 -6.45 -1.68
N ARG A 298 -21.89 -5.87 -2.63
CA ARG A 298 -21.17 -4.61 -2.39
C ARG A 298 -22.13 -3.44 -2.18
N ASN A 299 -23.23 -3.38 -2.94
CA ASN A 299 -24.25 -2.35 -2.81
C ASN A 299 -25.07 -2.54 -1.52
N ALA A 300 -25.36 -3.79 -1.13
CA ALA A 300 -26.04 -4.09 0.11
C ALA A 300 -25.24 -3.62 1.34
N ALA A 301 -23.90 -3.68 1.31
CA ALA A 301 -23.05 -3.20 2.40
C ALA A 301 -23.25 -1.70 2.70
N TRP A 302 -23.51 -0.86 1.69
CA TRP A 302 -23.76 0.57 1.87
C TRP A 302 -25.06 0.90 2.61
N HIS A 303 -25.99 -0.04 2.68
CA HIS A 303 -27.24 0.12 3.43
C HIS A 303 -27.07 -0.24 4.92
N LYS A 304 -25.89 -0.76 5.33
CA LYS A 304 -25.62 -1.12 6.72
C LYS A 304 -25.12 0.10 7.51
N PRO A 305 -25.77 0.49 8.62
CA PRO A 305 -25.36 1.65 9.41
C PRO A 305 -23.92 1.55 9.91
N GLY A 306 -23.12 2.60 9.68
CA GLY A 306 -21.72 2.69 10.11
C GLY A 306 -20.70 2.16 9.11
N TRP A 307 -21.13 1.53 8.01
CA TRP A 307 -20.21 1.15 6.92
C TRP A 307 -19.59 2.39 6.25
N ASP A 308 -20.40 3.41 6.00
CA ASP A 308 -20.01 4.69 5.41
C ASP A 308 -18.94 5.42 6.25
N GLU A 309 -19.10 5.45 7.57
CA GLU A 309 -18.13 6.01 8.50
C GLU A 309 -16.78 5.29 8.42
N LEU A 310 -16.79 3.95 8.38
CA LEU A 310 -15.57 3.16 8.26
C LEU A 310 -14.86 3.38 6.93
N VAL A 311 -15.62 3.53 5.83
CA VAL A 311 -15.05 3.90 4.53
C VAL A 311 -14.42 5.30 4.60
N TYR A 312 -15.12 6.27 5.19
CA TYR A 312 -14.63 7.64 5.35
C TYR A 312 -13.28 7.72 6.07
N TYR A 313 -13.08 6.93 7.14
CA TYR A 313 -11.82 6.92 7.88
C TYR A 313 -10.71 6.06 7.26
N THR A 314 -11.05 5.04 6.46
CA THR A 314 -10.03 4.14 5.89
C THR A 314 -9.48 4.60 4.55
N VAL A 315 -10.29 5.20 3.68
CA VAL A 315 -9.88 5.63 2.34
C VAL A 315 -8.70 6.61 2.36
N PRO A 316 -8.66 7.65 3.22
CA PRO A 316 -7.53 8.59 3.27
C PRO A 316 -6.18 7.96 3.64
N LEU A 317 -6.20 6.80 4.30
CA LEU A 317 -4.99 6.09 4.73
C LEU A 317 -4.33 5.29 3.59
N ILE A 318 -5.00 5.19 2.44
CA ILE A 318 -4.58 4.41 1.28
C ILE A 318 -3.97 5.36 0.24
N GLN A 319 -2.88 4.93 -0.40
CA GLN A 319 -2.21 5.62 -1.50
C GLN A 319 -2.68 5.10 -2.85
N GLU A 320 -2.73 3.78 -3.01
CA GLU A 320 -3.11 3.11 -4.25
C GLU A 320 -4.04 1.95 -3.94
N MET A 321 -5.00 1.72 -4.85
CA MET A 321 -5.94 0.59 -4.77
C MET A 321 -5.93 -0.15 -6.10
N GLU A 322 -5.94 -1.46 -6.02
CA GLU A 322 -6.07 -2.33 -7.18
C GLU A 322 -7.10 -3.41 -6.86
N SER A 323 -8.02 -3.66 -7.79
CA SER A 323 -8.93 -4.80 -7.72
C SER A 323 -8.73 -5.70 -8.93
N ARG A 324 -8.71 -7.01 -8.69
CA ARG A 324 -8.49 -8.03 -9.70
C ARG A 324 -9.54 -9.12 -9.56
N ILE A 325 -10.29 -9.35 -10.63
CA ILE A 325 -11.21 -10.49 -10.72
C ILE A 325 -10.44 -11.67 -11.29
N MET A 326 -10.53 -12.81 -10.62
CA MET A 326 -9.76 -14.01 -10.90
C MET A 326 -10.67 -15.24 -11.00
N ILE A 327 -10.31 -16.15 -11.90
CA ILE A 327 -11.00 -17.43 -12.10
C ILE A 327 -10.07 -18.53 -11.57
N PRO A 328 -10.55 -19.41 -10.66
CA PRO A 328 -9.72 -20.48 -10.13
C PRO A 328 -9.38 -21.50 -11.22
N LEU A 329 -8.16 -22.05 -11.20
CA LEU A 329 -7.86 -23.26 -11.97
C LEU A 329 -8.59 -24.46 -11.36
N LYS A 330 -8.92 -25.51 -12.11
CA LYS A 330 -9.61 -26.72 -11.62
C LYS A 330 -8.95 -27.40 -10.40
N ILE A 331 -7.65 -27.21 -10.22
CA ILE A 331 -6.87 -27.76 -9.10
C ILE A 331 -6.81 -26.85 -7.87
N SER A 332 -7.41 -25.65 -7.93
CA SER A 332 -7.38 -24.68 -6.83
C SER A 332 -8.12 -25.24 -5.62
N PRO A 333 -7.49 -25.37 -4.44
CA PRO A 333 -8.14 -25.99 -3.27
C PRO A 333 -9.30 -25.19 -2.67
N LEU A 334 -9.47 -23.92 -3.07
CA LEU A 334 -10.54 -23.07 -2.53
C LEU A 334 -11.92 -23.26 -3.19
N GLN A 335 -12.10 -24.25 -4.09
CA GLN A 335 -13.35 -24.45 -4.87
C GLN A 335 -14.01 -25.82 -4.68
#